data_AF-A0A496Q5T3-F1
#
_entry.id   AF-A0A496Q5T3-F1
#
_cell.length_a   1.000
_cell.length_b   1.000
_cell.length_c   1.000
_cell.angle_alpha   90.00
_cell.angle_beta   90.00
_cell.angle_gamma   90.00
#
_symmetry.space_group_name_H-M   'P 1'
#
loop_
_entity.id
_entity.type
_entity.pdbx_description
1 polymer ?
#
loop_
_entity_poly.entity_id
_entity_poly.type
_entity_poly.pdbx_seq_one_letter_code
_entity_poly.pdbx_strand_id
1 'polypeptide(L)'
;MSLFKEELKVINIGLKGFYEDLKKVGAKVVHVDWKPPLGGSKVAAILDRLEELKVDIETANEEAVKKILSAQPTLVGIAKAIDVVPGMKKNLILHAGPPITWNRMSGPLKGAVIGGLIYEGLAKNEEEAVKLVESGEIEFDPWHHHDGVGPMAGVATASMPVFIVENTTFGVKAYCTMNEGLGKVLRYGAYSQDVIDRLKWMEEVLYPVLAETLKLKGPINLKNLITQALQMGDECHNRNRAATSLFIREIAPALLDTSFSNKEKKQVLEFINSNDHFFLNLSMPAAKASLMPAEGTKGSTVVT
;
A
#
# COMPACT_ATOMS: atom_id res chain seq x y z
N MET A 1 42.72 -13.04 -7.78
CA MET A 1 42.14 -13.25 -6.44
C MET A 1 43.19 -13.93 -5.57
N SER A 2 43.71 -13.25 -4.54
CA SER A 2 44.74 -13.77 -3.63
C SER A 2 44.20 -14.79 -2.61
N LEU A 3 42.87 -14.84 -2.42
CA LEU A 3 42.22 -15.67 -1.42
C LEU A 3 42.55 -17.17 -1.53
N PHE A 4 42.63 -17.71 -2.75
CA PHE A 4 42.96 -19.12 -2.98
C PHE A 4 44.48 -19.41 -3.02
N LYS A 5 45.31 -18.40 -2.78
CA LYS A 5 46.77 -18.52 -2.71
C LYS A 5 47.27 -18.59 -1.25
N GLU A 6 46.37 -18.51 -0.29
CA GLU A 6 46.66 -18.50 1.15
C GLU A 6 45.90 -19.65 1.84
N GLU A 7 46.35 -20.00 3.04
CA GLU A 7 45.71 -21.04 3.85
C GLU A 7 44.29 -20.60 4.27
N LEU A 8 43.28 -21.34 3.80
CA LEU A 8 41.88 -21.01 4.08
C LEU A 8 41.49 -21.35 5.53
N LYS A 9 40.89 -20.38 6.22
CA LYS A 9 40.25 -20.55 7.52
C LYS A 9 38.74 -20.52 7.34
N VAL A 10 38.08 -21.63 7.63
CA VAL A 10 36.65 -21.86 7.30
C VAL A 10 35.80 -21.86 8.56
N ILE A 11 34.66 -21.17 8.52
CA ILE A 11 33.60 -21.26 9.53
C ILE A 11 32.45 -22.04 8.90
N ASN A 12 32.21 -23.27 9.37
CA ASN A 12 31.13 -24.12 8.88
C ASN A 12 29.84 -23.87 9.68
N ILE A 13 28.80 -23.43 9.00
CA ILE A 13 27.44 -23.26 9.52
C ILE A 13 26.52 -24.21 8.74
N GLY A 14 25.67 -24.96 9.43
CA GLY A 14 24.78 -25.95 8.80
C GLY A 14 25.22 -27.38 9.07
N LEU A 15 25.30 -28.22 8.03
CA LEU A 15 25.56 -29.65 8.19
C LEU A 15 26.96 -29.92 8.76
N LYS A 16 27.02 -30.76 9.80
CA LYS A 16 28.28 -31.17 10.45
C LYS A 16 29.19 -31.98 9.51
N GLY A 17 28.64 -32.67 8.50
CA GLY A 17 29.41 -33.44 7.53
C GLY A 17 30.49 -32.62 6.82
N PHE A 18 30.18 -31.39 6.40
CA PHE A 18 31.17 -30.51 5.75
C PHE A 18 32.32 -30.11 6.68
N TYR A 19 32.04 -29.90 7.97
CA TYR A 19 33.10 -29.70 8.95
C TYR A 19 34.00 -30.92 9.07
N GLU A 20 33.42 -32.13 9.12
CA GLU A 20 34.19 -33.37 9.24
C GLU A 20 35.06 -33.63 8.01
N ASP A 21 34.54 -33.36 6.80
CA ASP A 21 35.30 -33.52 5.57
C ASP A 21 36.44 -32.51 5.44
N LEU A 22 36.19 -31.24 5.80
CA LEU A 22 37.23 -30.21 5.85
C LEU A 22 38.32 -30.53 6.88
N LYS A 23 37.93 -31.12 8.02
CA LYS A 23 38.87 -31.56 9.05
C LYS A 23 39.74 -32.73 8.57
N LYS A 24 39.18 -33.70 7.84
CA LYS A 24 39.92 -34.85 7.29
C LYS A 24 41.02 -34.42 6.32
N VAL A 25 40.78 -33.38 5.54
CA VAL A 25 41.78 -32.83 4.59
C VAL A 25 42.74 -31.82 5.23
N GLY A 26 42.69 -31.67 6.56
CA GLY A 26 43.62 -30.83 7.33
C GLY A 26 43.34 -29.32 7.26
N ALA A 27 42.17 -28.89 6.78
CA ALA A 27 41.82 -27.48 6.73
C ALA A 27 41.57 -26.90 8.13
N LYS A 28 41.91 -25.62 8.33
CA LYS A 28 41.58 -24.87 9.55
C LYS A 28 40.09 -24.53 9.54
N VAL A 29 39.27 -25.36 10.18
CA VAL A 29 37.80 -25.21 10.21
C VAL A 29 37.24 -25.19 11.63
N VAL A 30 36.27 -24.30 11.89
CA VAL A 30 35.45 -24.26 13.11
C VAL A 30 34.00 -24.52 12.73
N HIS A 31 33.31 -25.40 13.48
CA HIS A 31 31.88 -25.62 13.30
C HIS A 31 31.07 -24.79 14.29
N VAL A 32 30.09 -24.07 13.78
CA VAL A 32 29.06 -23.41 14.58
C VAL A 32 27.86 -24.35 14.68
N ASP A 33 27.52 -24.79 15.90
CA ASP A 33 26.30 -25.55 16.19
C ASP A 33 25.08 -24.62 16.16
N TRP A 34 24.84 -24.03 14.99
CA TRP A 34 23.70 -23.15 14.76
C TRP A 34 22.41 -23.98 14.69
N LYS A 35 21.37 -23.52 15.38
CA LYS A 35 20.03 -24.10 15.34
C LYS A 35 19.01 -22.99 15.09
N PRO A 36 17.89 -23.27 14.39
CA PRO A 36 16.80 -22.32 14.28
C PRO A 36 16.32 -21.88 15.67
N PRO A 37 15.80 -20.64 15.83
CA PRO A 37 15.34 -20.12 17.13
C PRO A 37 14.25 -20.97 17.79
N LEU A 38 13.44 -21.64 16.97
CA LEU A 38 12.51 -22.68 17.39
C LEU A 38 13.30 -24.00 17.51
N GLY A 39 13.43 -24.55 18.71
CA GLY A 39 14.21 -25.76 18.96
C GLY A 39 13.85 -26.96 18.06
N GLY A 40 14.84 -27.85 17.85
CA GLY A 40 14.88 -28.82 16.74
C GLY A 40 13.66 -29.72 16.52
N SER A 41 13.00 -30.24 17.56
CA SER A 41 11.88 -31.18 17.38
C SER A 41 10.62 -30.53 16.81
N LYS A 42 10.38 -29.24 17.10
CA LYS A 42 9.24 -28.50 16.55
C LYS A 42 9.47 -28.11 15.09
N VAL A 43 10.70 -27.74 14.74
CA VAL A 43 11.05 -27.41 13.35
C VAL A 43 11.08 -28.67 12.49
N ALA A 44 11.64 -29.78 12.98
CA ALA A 44 11.60 -31.06 12.27
C ALA A 44 10.16 -31.50 11.97
N ALA A 45 9.27 -31.49 12.96
CA ALA A 45 7.86 -31.84 12.74
C ALA A 45 7.13 -30.89 11.78
N ILE A 46 7.54 -29.61 11.68
CA ILE A 46 7.00 -28.68 10.68
C ILE A 46 7.54 -29.00 9.29
N LEU A 47 8.84 -29.29 9.17
CA LEU A 47 9.49 -29.67 7.91
C LEU A 47 8.94 -31.00 7.38
N ASP A 48 8.78 -32.01 8.22
CA ASP A 48 8.19 -33.31 7.85
C ASP A 48 6.76 -33.12 7.30
N ARG A 49 5.95 -32.30 7.99
CA ARG A 49 4.60 -31.94 7.52
C ARG A 49 4.62 -31.16 6.20
N LEU A 50 5.66 -30.36 5.94
CA LEU A 50 5.83 -29.66 4.66
C LEU A 50 6.23 -30.63 3.54
N GLU A 51 7.10 -31.60 3.81
CA GLU A 51 7.46 -32.67 2.87
C GLU A 51 6.27 -33.57 2.53
N GLU A 52 5.39 -33.86 3.50
CA GLU A 52 4.17 -34.64 3.30
C GLU A 52 3.13 -33.95 2.42
N LEU A 53 3.15 -32.63 2.30
CA LEU A 53 2.11 -31.88 1.59
C LEU A 53 2.06 -32.16 0.08
N LYS A 54 3.09 -32.80 -0.52
CA LYS A 54 3.18 -33.10 -1.97
C LYS A 54 2.69 -31.94 -2.85
N VAL A 55 2.96 -30.72 -2.40
CA VAL A 55 2.64 -29.50 -3.13
C VAL A 55 3.87 -29.16 -3.95
N ASP A 56 3.68 -29.02 -5.25
CA ASP A 56 4.70 -28.43 -6.11
C ASP A 56 4.71 -26.90 -5.90
N ILE A 57 5.53 -26.46 -4.94
CA ILE A 57 5.66 -25.06 -4.56
C ILE A 57 6.21 -24.23 -5.72
N GLU A 58 7.11 -24.79 -6.53
CA GLU A 58 7.70 -24.09 -7.67
C GLU A 58 6.63 -23.76 -8.71
N THR A 59 5.85 -24.76 -9.13
CA THR A 59 4.72 -24.56 -10.05
C THR A 59 3.69 -23.58 -9.47
N ALA A 60 3.36 -23.69 -8.18
CA ALA A 60 2.41 -22.78 -7.54
C ALA A 60 2.92 -21.33 -7.49
N ASN A 61 4.21 -21.13 -7.24
CA ASN A 61 4.84 -19.81 -7.24
C ASN A 61 4.94 -19.23 -8.65
N GLU A 62 5.26 -20.03 -9.65
CA GLU A 62 5.25 -19.60 -11.06
C GLU A 62 3.85 -19.13 -11.48
N GLU A 63 2.80 -19.84 -11.08
CA GLU A 63 1.42 -19.43 -11.35
C GLU A 63 1.08 -18.10 -10.67
N ALA A 64 1.40 -17.96 -9.38
CA ALA A 64 1.17 -16.73 -8.62
C ALA A 64 1.90 -15.52 -9.25
N VAL A 65 3.20 -15.67 -9.53
CA VAL A 65 4.02 -14.63 -10.18
C VAL A 65 3.48 -14.29 -11.57
N LYS A 66 3.08 -15.28 -12.36
CA LYS A 66 2.48 -15.05 -13.69
C LYS A 66 1.22 -14.19 -13.59
N LYS A 67 0.34 -14.43 -12.62
CA LYS A 67 -0.85 -13.60 -12.39
C LYS A 67 -0.46 -12.15 -12.07
N ILE A 68 0.47 -11.94 -11.15
CA ILE A 68 0.98 -10.60 -10.78
C ILE A 68 1.55 -9.88 -12.00
N LEU A 69 2.41 -10.56 -12.78
CA LEU A 69 3.05 -9.97 -13.95
C LEU A 69 2.06 -9.67 -15.09
N SER A 70 0.97 -10.43 -15.22
CA SER A 70 -0.08 -10.19 -16.22
C SER A 70 -1.10 -9.10 -15.83
N ALA A 71 -1.06 -8.61 -14.59
CA ALA A 71 -1.97 -7.59 -14.09
C ALA A 71 -1.88 -6.30 -14.93
N GLN A 72 -3.04 -5.67 -15.14
CA GLN A 72 -3.20 -4.39 -15.83
C GLN A 72 -3.96 -3.40 -14.93
N PRO A 73 -3.32 -2.90 -13.86
CA PRO A 73 -3.94 -1.92 -12.97
C PRO A 73 -4.22 -0.63 -13.72
N THR A 74 -5.49 -0.27 -13.77
CA THR A 74 -6.03 0.82 -14.57
C THR A 74 -6.87 1.72 -13.67
N LEU A 75 -6.55 3.02 -13.61
CA LEU A 75 -7.38 4.00 -12.94
C LEU A 75 -8.67 4.20 -13.75
N VAL A 76 -9.81 3.85 -13.16
CA VAL A 76 -11.12 3.88 -13.84
C VAL A 76 -12.06 4.96 -13.30
N GLY A 77 -11.76 5.53 -12.13
CA GLY A 77 -12.58 6.61 -11.57
C GLY A 77 -12.18 7.03 -10.17
N ILE A 78 -13.00 7.93 -9.60
CA ILE A 78 -12.90 8.40 -8.21
C ILE A 78 -14.34 8.47 -7.68
N ALA A 79 -14.56 8.07 -6.43
CA ALA A 79 -15.84 8.19 -5.74
C ALA A 79 -15.62 8.37 -4.23
N LYS A 80 -16.67 8.68 -3.48
CA LYS A 80 -16.58 8.65 -2.01
C LYS A 80 -16.44 7.21 -1.53
N ALA A 81 -15.69 7.00 -0.45
CA ALA A 81 -15.42 5.68 0.09
C ALA A 81 -16.72 4.89 0.37
N ILE A 82 -17.73 5.53 0.94
CA ILE A 82 -19.03 4.92 1.26
C ILE A 82 -19.76 4.31 0.06
N ASP A 83 -19.51 4.82 -1.15
CA ASP A 83 -20.23 4.42 -2.34
C ASP A 83 -19.59 3.20 -3.04
N VAL A 84 -18.28 2.98 -2.84
CA VAL A 84 -17.50 2.03 -3.66
C VAL A 84 -16.61 1.07 -2.89
N VAL A 85 -16.19 1.41 -1.66
CA VAL A 85 -15.30 0.55 -0.89
C VAL A 85 -16.14 -0.59 -0.27
N PRO A 86 -15.81 -1.87 -0.54
CA PRO A 86 -16.58 -3.01 -0.04
C PRO A 86 -16.74 -2.95 1.47
N GLY A 87 -17.96 -3.13 1.99
CA GLY A 87 -18.21 -3.16 3.43
C GLY A 87 -18.06 -1.82 4.17
N MET A 88 -17.80 -0.70 3.47
CA MET A 88 -17.69 0.61 4.10
C MET A 88 -19.00 1.02 4.79
N LYS A 89 -18.89 1.62 5.98
CA LYS A 89 -20.03 2.13 6.77
C LYS A 89 -19.73 3.54 7.25
N LYS A 90 -20.77 4.27 7.68
CA LYS A 90 -20.63 5.63 8.25
C LYS A 90 -19.81 5.66 9.54
N ASN A 91 -19.87 4.59 10.33
CA ASN A 91 -19.16 4.45 11.59
C ASN A 91 -17.90 3.56 11.49
N LEU A 92 -17.46 3.21 10.28
CA LEU A 92 -16.25 2.44 10.05
C LEU A 92 -15.11 3.38 9.66
N ILE A 93 -13.98 3.26 10.34
CA ILE A 93 -12.74 3.94 9.99
C ILE A 93 -11.73 2.91 9.53
N LEU A 94 -11.29 3.04 8.28
CA LEU A 94 -10.24 2.19 7.72
C LEU A 94 -8.87 2.71 8.13
N HIS A 95 -7.90 1.81 8.32
CA HIS A 95 -6.52 2.17 8.64
C HIS A 95 -5.48 1.30 7.91
N ALA A 96 -4.23 1.76 7.90
CA ALA A 96 -3.11 0.98 7.37
C ALA A 96 -2.70 -0.17 8.32
N GLY A 97 -2.01 -1.18 7.77
CA GLY A 97 -1.45 -2.29 8.54
C GLY A 97 -2.48 -3.38 8.92
N PRO A 98 -2.11 -4.34 9.76
CA PRO A 98 -2.99 -5.44 10.20
C PRO A 98 -4.01 -4.97 11.26
N PRO A 99 -5.01 -5.79 11.63
CA PRO A 99 -6.03 -5.42 12.62
C PRO A 99 -5.42 -4.93 13.93
N ILE A 100 -5.92 -3.79 14.41
CA ILE A 100 -5.43 -3.15 15.64
C ILE A 100 -6.56 -2.46 16.39
N THR A 101 -6.57 -2.62 17.71
CA THR A 101 -7.54 -1.96 18.59
C THR A 101 -7.09 -0.53 18.92
N TRP A 102 -8.05 0.36 19.19
CA TRP A 102 -7.80 1.77 19.54
C TRP A 102 -6.70 1.97 20.59
N ASN A 103 -6.74 1.22 21.69
CA ASN A 103 -5.76 1.32 22.78
C ASN A 103 -4.32 0.98 22.35
N ARG A 104 -4.14 0.19 21.29
CA ARG A 104 -2.83 -0.22 20.75
C ARG A 104 -2.36 0.67 19.60
N MET A 105 -3.21 1.54 19.06
CA MET A 105 -2.83 2.47 18.00
C MET A 105 -1.74 3.44 18.48
N SER A 106 -0.80 3.74 17.60
CA SER A 106 0.23 4.75 17.84
C SER A 106 -0.38 6.16 17.91
N GLY A 107 0.35 7.12 18.50
CA GLY A 107 -0.08 8.52 18.56
C GLY A 107 -0.51 9.09 17.21
N PRO A 108 0.31 8.97 16.13
CA PRO A 108 -0.07 9.44 14.80
C PRO A 108 -1.35 8.79 14.24
N LEU A 109 -1.53 7.48 14.45
CA LEU A 109 -2.75 6.80 14.00
C LEU A 109 -3.98 7.28 14.79
N LYS A 110 -3.86 7.45 16.10
CA LYS A 110 -4.93 8.04 16.93
C LYS A 110 -5.30 9.45 16.48
N GLY A 111 -4.30 10.30 16.23
CA GLY A 111 -4.51 11.66 15.72
C GLY A 111 -5.22 11.67 14.37
N ALA A 112 -4.89 10.74 13.48
CA ALA A 112 -5.54 10.61 12.18
C ALA A 112 -7.02 10.17 12.33
N VAL A 113 -7.32 9.25 13.24
CA VAL A 113 -8.70 8.85 13.57
C VAL A 113 -9.49 10.04 14.11
N ILE A 114 -8.94 10.79 15.06
CA ILE A 114 -9.55 12.00 15.62
C ILE A 114 -9.87 13.00 14.51
N GLY A 115 -8.88 13.30 13.65
CA GLY A 115 -9.08 14.20 12.52
C GLY A 115 -10.13 13.70 11.52
N GLY A 116 -10.19 12.39 11.27
CA GLY A 116 -11.24 11.77 10.44
C GLY A 116 -12.63 11.99 11.03
N LEU A 117 -12.81 11.79 12.34
CA LEU A 117 -14.10 12.03 13.01
C LEU A 117 -14.52 13.51 12.99
N ILE A 118 -13.57 14.43 13.16
CA ILE A 118 -13.82 15.87 13.04
C ILE A 118 -14.19 16.23 11.61
N TYR A 119 -13.48 15.67 10.61
CA TYR A 119 -13.78 15.87 9.19
C TYR A 119 -15.19 15.38 8.80
N GLU A 120 -15.65 14.26 9.37
CA GLU A 120 -17.03 13.77 9.18
C GLU A 120 -18.08 14.57 9.96
N GLY A 121 -17.67 15.50 10.83
CA GLY A 121 -18.57 16.26 11.69
C GLY A 121 -19.18 15.44 12.83
N LEU A 122 -18.60 14.27 13.14
CA LEU A 122 -19.04 13.40 14.23
C LEU A 122 -18.53 13.86 15.60
N ALA A 123 -17.50 14.70 15.61
CA ALA A 123 -16.94 15.32 16.81
C ALA A 123 -16.46 16.74 16.49
N LYS A 124 -16.53 17.66 17.46
CA LYS A 124 -16.05 19.04 17.28
C LYS A 124 -14.58 19.23 17.64
N ASN A 125 -14.04 18.31 18.45
CA ASN A 125 -12.70 18.39 19.00
C ASN A 125 -12.20 17.00 19.41
N GLU A 126 -10.95 16.93 19.85
CA GLU A 126 -10.30 15.70 20.30
C GLU A 126 -11.04 15.02 21.46
N GLU A 127 -11.50 15.77 22.45
CA GLU A 127 -12.18 15.19 23.62
C GLU A 127 -13.49 14.48 23.22
N GLU A 128 -14.29 15.10 22.36
CA GLU A 128 -15.51 14.48 21.81
C GLU A 128 -15.19 13.27 20.93
N ALA A 129 -14.15 13.36 20.10
CA ALA A 129 -13.75 12.26 19.21
C ALA A 129 -13.28 11.03 20.01
N VAL A 130 -12.46 11.24 21.05
CA VAL A 130 -11.98 10.15 21.91
C VAL A 130 -13.13 9.51 22.66
N LYS A 131 -14.06 10.30 23.22
CA LYS A 131 -15.27 9.77 23.88
C LYS A 131 -16.12 8.93 22.94
N LEU A 132 -16.29 9.35 21.69
CA LEU A 132 -17.05 8.61 20.68
C LEU A 132 -16.36 7.29 20.30
N VAL A 133 -15.02 7.26 20.24
CA VAL A 133 -14.29 6.00 20.03
C VAL A 133 -14.43 5.09 21.26
N GLU A 134 -14.32 5.64 22.46
CA GLU A 134 -14.40 4.88 23.72
C GLU A 134 -15.82 4.40 24.06
N SER A 135 -16.86 4.99 23.46
CA SER A 135 -18.24 4.47 23.59
C SER A 135 -18.44 3.14 22.86
N GLY A 136 -17.55 2.79 21.93
CA GLY A 136 -17.62 1.58 21.11
C GLY A 136 -18.50 1.71 19.87
N GLU A 137 -18.96 2.93 19.53
CA GLU A 137 -19.79 3.17 18.34
C GLU A 137 -18.97 3.21 17.04
N ILE A 138 -17.66 3.42 17.12
CA ILE A 138 -16.74 3.46 15.97
C ILE A 138 -16.06 2.10 15.78
N GLU A 139 -16.20 1.57 14.57
CA GLU A 139 -15.52 0.35 14.12
C GLU A 139 -14.18 0.72 13.45
N PHE A 140 -13.19 -0.16 13.59
CA PHE A 140 -11.89 -0.04 12.91
C PHE A 140 -11.59 -1.34 12.16
N ASP A 141 -11.14 -1.23 10.91
CA ASP A 141 -10.64 -2.39 10.16
C ASP A 141 -9.53 -1.99 9.18
N PRO A 142 -8.59 -2.88 8.84
CA PRO A 142 -7.58 -2.62 7.83
C PRO A 142 -8.16 -2.43 6.44
N TRP A 143 -7.56 -1.51 5.70
CA TRP A 143 -7.76 -1.41 4.25
C TRP A 143 -7.65 -2.73 3.50
N HIS A 144 -6.75 -3.64 3.91
CA HIS A 144 -6.54 -4.92 3.24
C HIS A 144 -7.75 -5.87 3.31
N HIS A 145 -8.68 -5.68 4.25
CA HIS A 145 -9.94 -6.44 4.31
C HIS A 145 -11.05 -5.86 3.40
N HIS A 146 -10.83 -4.64 2.89
CA HIS A 146 -11.78 -3.86 2.11
C HIS A 146 -11.23 -3.53 0.72
N ASP A 147 -10.40 -4.43 0.18
CA ASP A 147 -9.77 -4.31 -1.13
C ASP A 147 -9.06 -2.97 -1.35
N GLY A 148 -8.44 -2.39 -0.33
CA GLY A 148 -7.75 -1.12 -0.48
C GLY A 148 -6.42 -1.07 0.23
N VAL A 149 -5.82 0.11 0.18
CA VAL A 149 -4.56 0.45 0.85
C VAL A 149 -4.57 1.92 1.24
N GLY A 150 -3.94 2.24 2.37
CA GLY A 150 -3.81 3.60 2.88
C GLY A 150 -2.34 3.93 3.18
N PRO A 151 -1.77 5.02 2.65
CA PRO A 151 -0.41 5.43 2.98
C PRO A 151 -0.29 5.91 4.43
N MET A 152 0.84 5.59 5.09
CA MET A 152 1.18 6.06 6.44
C MET A 152 0.17 5.59 7.51
N ALA A 153 -0.52 6.49 8.23
CA ALA A 153 -1.63 6.10 9.11
C ALA A 153 -2.77 5.43 8.31
N GLY A 154 -2.91 5.82 7.05
CA GLY A 154 -3.88 5.25 6.13
C GLY A 154 -5.32 5.42 6.59
N VAL A 155 -5.63 6.45 7.38
CA VAL A 155 -7.00 6.66 7.86
C VAL A 155 -7.91 7.06 6.71
N ALA A 156 -9.06 6.43 6.62
CA ALA A 156 -10.14 6.87 5.76
C ALA A 156 -11.51 6.70 6.39
N THR A 157 -12.38 7.64 6.06
CA THR A 157 -13.77 7.73 6.54
C THR A 157 -14.74 7.76 5.37
N ALA A 158 -16.03 7.61 5.65
CA ALA A 158 -17.08 7.38 4.66
C ALA A 158 -17.13 8.44 3.54
N SER A 159 -16.92 9.71 3.86
CA SER A 159 -17.02 10.83 2.92
C SER A 159 -15.74 11.09 2.12
N MET A 160 -14.61 10.49 2.51
CA MET A 160 -13.34 10.73 1.83
C MET A 160 -13.35 10.17 0.40
N PRO A 161 -12.91 10.95 -0.60
CA PRO A 161 -12.78 10.45 -1.96
C PRO A 161 -11.62 9.46 -2.11
N VAL A 162 -11.87 8.39 -2.87
CA VAL A 162 -10.91 7.32 -3.17
C VAL A 162 -10.74 7.13 -4.67
N PHE A 163 -9.51 6.90 -5.11
CA PHE A 163 -9.23 6.38 -6.45
C PHE A 163 -9.75 4.95 -6.56
N ILE A 164 -10.30 4.62 -7.73
CA ILE A 164 -10.77 3.28 -8.09
C ILE A 164 -9.83 2.73 -9.15
N VAL A 165 -9.02 1.74 -8.77
CA VAL A 165 -8.08 1.08 -9.67
C VAL A 165 -8.58 -0.31 -9.96
N GLU A 166 -8.88 -0.62 -11.21
CA GLU A 166 -9.29 -1.94 -11.65
C GLU A 166 -8.11 -2.67 -12.31
N ASN A 167 -7.84 -3.90 -11.89
CA ASN A 167 -7.01 -4.81 -12.67
C ASN A 167 -7.85 -5.43 -13.78
N THR A 168 -7.81 -4.83 -14.97
CA THR A 168 -8.67 -5.20 -16.10
C THR A 168 -8.43 -6.61 -16.63
N THR A 169 -7.30 -7.23 -16.29
CA THR A 169 -7.03 -8.65 -16.61
C THR A 169 -7.88 -9.60 -15.77
N PHE A 170 -8.20 -9.26 -14.52
CA PHE A 170 -8.83 -10.17 -13.55
C PHE A 170 -10.14 -9.63 -12.95
N GLY A 171 -10.53 -8.40 -13.25
CA GLY A 171 -11.78 -7.79 -12.80
C GLY A 171 -11.81 -7.42 -11.30
N VAL A 172 -10.67 -7.47 -10.60
CA VAL A 172 -10.56 -7.04 -9.21
C VAL A 172 -10.30 -5.54 -9.12
N LYS A 173 -10.81 -4.89 -8.07
CA LYS A 173 -10.63 -3.46 -7.83
C LYS A 173 -9.85 -3.23 -6.56
N ALA A 174 -9.04 -2.17 -6.55
CA ALA A 174 -8.36 -1.68 -5.37
C ALA A 174 -8.60 -0.18 -5.16
N TYR A 175 -8.67 0.21 -3.88
CA TYR A 175 -9.00 1.58 -3.48
C TYR A 175 -7.89 2.23 -2.66
N CYS A 176 -7.77 3.55 -2.77
CA CYS A 176 -6.86 4.36 -1.96
C CYS A 176 -7.38 5.79 -1.92
N THR A 177 -7.24 6.48 -0.78
CA THR A 177 -7.61 7.91 -0.67
C THR A 177 -6.78 8.78 -1.61
N MET A 178 -7.19 10.03 -1.81
CA MET A 178 -6.34 11.02 -2.48
C MET A 178 -5.22 11.52 -1.56
N ASN A 179 -4.09 11.92 -2.14
CA ASN A 179 -2.95 12.44 -1.38
C ASN A 179 -3.20 13.89 -0.94
N GLU A 180 -3.10 14.15 0.37
CA GLU A 180 -3.42 15.45 0.98
C GLU A 180 -2.35 16.53 0.81
N GLY A 181 -1.18 16.18 0.28
CA GLY A 181 -0.02 17.07 0.19
C GLY A 181 1.10 16.69 1.15
N LEU A 182 2.01 17.65 1.35
CA LEU A 182 3.19 17.54 2.22
C LEU A 182 3.04 18.42 3.47
N GLY A 183 3.84 18.13 4.50
CA GLY A 183 3.84 18.86 5.76
C GLY A 183 2.78 18.34 6.74
N LYS A 184 1.94 19.25 7.25
CA LYS A 184 0.90 18.94 8.22
C LYS A 184 -0.32 18.33 7.51
N VAL A 185 -0.50 17.02 7.64
CA VAL A 185 -1.54 16.24 6.94
C VAL A 185 -2.11 15.15 7.83
N LEU A 186 -3.34 14.70 7.54
CA LEU A 186 -4.05 13.69 8.34
C LEU A 186 -3.32 12.37 8.37
N ARG A 187 -2.74 11.92 7.25
CA ARG A 187 -1.98 10.66 7.20
C ARG A 187 -0.76 10.58 8.13
N TYR A 188 -0.32 11.71 8.70
CA TYR A 188 0.71 11.78 9.74
C TYR A 188 0.16 12.09 11.14
N GLY A 189 -1.16 12.11 11.29
CA GLY A 189 -1.87 12.30 12.55
C GLY A 189 -2.21 13.74 12.90
N ALA A 190 -2.07 14.69 11.95
CA ALA A 190 -2.44 16.08 12.21
C ALA A 190 -3.93 16.35 11.93
N TYR A 191 -4.58 17.15 12.77
CA TYR A 191 -6.02 17.42 12.71
C TYR A 191 -6.38 18.86 13.08
N SER A 192 -5.50 19.83 12.82
CA SER A 192 -5.83 21.24 12.98
C SER A 192 -6.81 21.71 11.90
N GLN A 193 -7.40 22.88 12.12
CA GLN A 193 -8.37 23.47 11.20
C GLN A 193 -7.87 23.52 9.74
N ASP A 194 -6.62 23.91 9.49
CA ASP A 194 -6.04 23.94 8.13
C ASP A 194 -5.91 22.56 7.46
N VAL A 195 -5.84 21.47 8.24
CA VAL A 195 -5.88 20.10 7.70
C VAL A 195 -7.32 19.75 7.33
N ILE A 196 -8.27 20.02 8.23
CA ILE A 196 -9.70 19.73 7.99
C ILE A 196 -10.25 20.54 6.81
N ASP A 197 -9.91 21.84 6.74
CA ASP A 197 -10.31 22.72 5.64
C ASP A 197 -9.78 22.22 4.29
N ARG A 198 -8.54 21.70 4.28
CA ARG A 198 -7.93 21.11 3.08
C ARG A 198 -8.63 19.82 2.67
N LEU A 199 -8.94 18.95 3.63
CA LEU A 199 -9.71 17.73 3.36
C LEU A 199 -11.09 18.06 2.77
N LYS A 200 -11.77 19.10 3.29
CA LYS A 200 -13.03 19.59 2.73
C LYS A 200 -12.86 20.18 1.34
N TRP A 201 -11.83 20.99 1.10
CA TRP A 201 -11.50 21.47 -0.24
C TRP A 201 -11.21 20.30 -1.21
N MET A 202 -10.54 19.25 -0.74
CA MET A 202 -10.30 18.07 -1.56
C MET A 202 -11.60 17.33 -1.90
N GLU A 203 -12.53 17.24 -0.96
CA GLU A 203 -13.87 16.67 -1.16
C GLU A 203 -14.72 17.49 -2.13
N GLU A 204 -14.68 18.83 -2.03
CA GLU A 204 -15.60 19.73 -2.73
C GLU A 204 -15.06 20.22 -4.07
N VAL A 205 -13.73 20.26 -4.26
CA VAL A 205 -13.09 20.82 -5.46
C VAL A 205 -12.18 19.80 -6.14
N LEU A 206 -11.19 19.24 -5.44
CA LEU A 206 -10.22 18.33 -6.06
C LEU A 206 -10.90 17.09 -6.63
N TYR A 207 -11.75 16.45 -5.83
CA TYR A 207 -12.46 15.23 -6.22
C TYR A 207 -13.38 15.47 -7.42
N PRO A 208 -14.34 16.42 -7.39
CA PRO A 208 -15.27 16.60 -8.49
C PRO A 208 -14.58 16.95 -9.81
N VAL A 209 -13.55 17.80 -9.78
CA VAL A 209 -12.75 18.17 -10.96
C VAL A 209 -12.05 16.94 -11.54
N LEU A 210 -11.36 16.16 -10.71
CA LEU A 210 -10.66 14.95 -11.18
C LEU A 210 -11.64 13.86 -11.63
N ALA A 211 -12.79 13.73 -10.98
CA ALA A 211 -13.82 12.76 -11.37
C ALA A 211 -14.41 13.08 -12.75
N GLU A 212 -14.71 14.35 -13.05
CA GLU A 212 -15.15 14.74 -14.39
C GLU A 212 -14.02 14.59 -15.41
N THR A 213 -12.79 14.96 -15.05
CA THR A 213 -11.60 14.79 -15.89
C THR A 213 -11.43 13.32 -16.33
N LEU A 214 -11.56 12.36 -15.40
CA LEU A 214 -11.44 10.94 -15.72
C LEU A 214 -12.61 10.41 -16.54
N LYS A 215 -13.83 10.95 -16.35
CA LYS A 215 -14.99 10.61 -17.21
C LYS A 215 -14.76 11.03 -18.66
N LEU A 216 -14.16 12.21 -18.88
CA LEU A 216 -13.84 12.72 -20.22
C LEU A 216 -12.62 12.03 -20.84
N LYS A 217 -11.57 11.79 -20.05
CA LYS A 217 -10.32 11.16 -20.49
C LYS A 217 -10.48 9.67 -20.79
N GLY A 218 -11.33 9.00 -20.03
CA GLY A 218 -11.38 7.54 -19.96
C GLY A 218 -10.28 6.92 -19.09
N PRO A 219 -10.20 5.58 -19.05
CA PRO A 219 -9.30 4.85 -18.16
C PRO A 219 -7.82 5.12 -18.42
N ILE A 220 -7.01 5.10 -17.36
CA ILE A 220 -5.56 5.32 -17.44
C ILE A 220 -4.81 4.09 -16.96
N ASN A 221 -4.01 3.48 -17.84
CA ASN A 221 -3.17 2.34 -17.49
C ASN A 221 -2.00 2.79 -16.59
N LEU A 222 -2.08 2.49 -15.29
CA LEU A 222 -1.09 2.91 -14.31
C LEU A 222 0.23 2.17 -14.48
N LYS A 223 0.21 0.91 -14.94
CA LYS A 223 1.43 0.14 -15.21
C LYS A 223 2.30 0.80 -16.27
N ASN A 224 1.70 1.38 -17.30
CA ASN A 224 2.43 2.12 -18.33
C ASN A 224 3.06 3.42 -17.79
N LEU A 225 2.36 4.15 -16.92
CA LEU A 225 2.91 5.34 -16.26
C LEU A 225 4.04 4.98 -15.30
N ILE A 226 3.86 3.94 -14.49
CA ILE A 226 4.89 3.42 -13.57
C ILE A 226 6.13 2.98 -14.34
N THR A 227 5.97 2.27 -15.46
CA THR A 227 7.09 1.80 -16.28
C THR A 227 7.93 2.99 -16.82
N GLN A 228 7.26 4.03 -17.32
CA GLN A 228 7.93 5.25 -17.76
C GLN A 228 8.62 5.97 -16.60
N ALA A 229 7.95 6.10 -15.44
CA ALA A 229 8.50 6.75 -14.26
C ALA A 229 9.78 6.06 -13.74
N LEU A 230 9.81 4.72 -13.73
CA LEU A 230 11.00 3.94 -13.37
C LEU A 230 12.19 4.27 -14.28
N GLN A 231 11.96 4.45 -15.59
CA GLN A 231 12.99 4.86 -16.55
C GLN A 231 13.42 6.34 -16.38
N MET A 232 12.65 7.13 -15.65
CA MET A 232 12.91 8.54 -15.33
C MET A 232 13.48 8.73 -13.91
N GLY A 233 13.85 7.64 -13.24
CA GLY A 233 14.53 7.65 -11.94
C GLY A 233 13.62 7.74 -10.72
N ASP A 234 12.31 7.54 -10.89
CA ASP A 234 11.39 7.31 -9.77
C ASP A 234 11.45 5.83 -9.34
N GLU A 235 11.05 5.55 -8.09
CA GLU A 235 10.77 4.19 -7.61
C GLU A 235 9.29 4.00 -7.22
N CYS A 236 8.47 5.05 -7.37
CA CYS A 236 7.03 5.05 -7.18
C CYS A 236 6.55 4.77 -5.74
N HIS A 237 7.43 4.92 -4.74
CA HIS A 237 7.12 4.88 -3.31
C HIS A 237 7.56 6.18 -2.62
N ASN A 238 8.86 6.42 -2.46
CA ASN A 238 9.40 7.66 -1.90
C ASN A 238 9.56 8.76 -2.96
N ARG A 239 10.01 8.41 -4.15
CA ARG A 239 10.24 9.35 -5.24
C ARG A 239 9.23 9.11 -6.35
N ASN A 240 8.35 10.09 -6.55
CA ASN A 240 7.19 10.05 -7.43
C ASN A 240 7.10 11.27 -8.37
N ARG A 241 8.20 12.01 -8.56
CA ARG A 241 8.20 13.28 -9.30
C ARG A 241 7.93 13.07 -10.79
N ALA A 242 8.58 12.08 -11.41
CA ALA A 242 8.33 11.75 -12.81
C ALA A 242 6.92 11.21 -13.00
N ALA A 243 6.47 10.31 -12.13
CA ALA A 243 5.13 9.72 -12.19
C ALA A 243 4.02 10.78 -12.02
N THR A 244 4.19 11.71 -11.06
CA THR A 244 3.28 12.85 -10.87
C THR A 244 3.24 13.76 -12.09
N SER A 245 4.42 14.05 -12.69
CA SER A 245 4.51 14.86 -13.92
C SER A 245 3.83 14.18 -15.12
N LEU A 246 4.03 12.86 -15.26
CA LEU A 246 3.38 12.06 -16.31
C LEU A 246 1.87 12.01 -16.12
N PHE A 247 1.40 11.89 -14.88
CA PHE A 247 -0.03 11.92 -14.57
C PHE A 247 -0.66 13.27 -14.92
N ILE A 248 -0.03 14.39 -14.54
CA ILE A 248 -0.46 15.73 -14.95
C ILE A 248 -0.57 15.82 -16.47
N ARG A 249 0.47 15.38 -17.20
CA ARG A 249 0.48 15.36 -18.67
C ARG A 249 -0.67 14.53 -19.24
N GLU A 250 -0.97 13.39 -18.63
CA GLU A 250 -2.01 12.46 -19.07
C GLU A 250 -3.43 13.05 -18.90
N ILE A 251 -3.68 13.78 -17.81
CA ILE A 251 -5.02 14.31 -17.50
C ILE A 251 -5.27 15.73 -18.01
N ALA A 252 -4.21 16.51 -18.27
CA ALA A 252 -4.33 17.95 -18.52
C ALA A 252 -5.29 18.33 -19.66
N PRO A 253 -5.30 17.66 -20.84
CA PRO A 253 -6.24 18.00 -21.91
C PRO A 253 -7.71 17.85 -21.46
N ALA A 254 -8.05 16.69 -20.88
CA ALA A 254 -9.41 16.44 -20.41
C ALA A 254 -9.81 17.34 -19.22
N LEU A 255 -8.84 17.72 -18.37
CA LEU A 255 -9.08 18.65 -17.26
C LEU A 255 -9.50 20.02 -17.78
N LEU A 256 -8.91 20.49 -18.88
CA LEU A 256 -9.28 21.76 -19.52
C LEU A 256 -10.70 21.71 -20.10
N ASP A 257 -11.15 20.54 -20.54
CA ASP A 257 -12.49 20.31 -21.12
C ASP A 257 -13.60 20.15 -20.07
N THR A 258 -13.26 20.06 -18.78
CA THR A 258 -14.28 19.95 -17.71
C THR A 258 -15.15 21.20 -17.59
N SER A 259 -16.33 21.05 -17.01
CA SER A 259 -17.30 22.14 -16.79
C SER A 259 -16.88 23.17 -15.72
N PHE A 260 -15.85 22.87 -14.92
CA PHE A 260 -15.36 23.71 -13.83
C PHE A 260 -14.69 25.01 -14.30
N SER A 261 -14.59 25.98 -13.39
CA SER A 261 -13.95 27.27 -13.69
C SER A 261 -12.45 27.11 -13.93
N ASN A 262 -11.86 28.03 -14.71
CA ASN A 262 -10.40 28.08 -14.90
C ASN A 262 -9.63 28.25 -13.58
N LYS A 263 -10.26 28.87 -12.57
CA LYS A 263 -9.70 29.01 -11.23
C LYS A 263 -9.57 27.65 -10.55
N GLU A 264 -10.64 26.86 -10.51
CA GLU A 264 -10.63 25.52 -9.88
C GLU A 264 -9.70 24.56 -10.61
N LYS A 265 -9.78 24.52 -11.95
CA LYS A 265 -8.87 23.74 -12.81
C LYS A 265 -7.40 24.04 -12.49
N LYS A 266 -7.04 25.32 -12.38
CA LYS A 266 -5.70 25.77 -12.02
C LYS A 266 -5.33 25.33 -10.60
N GLN A 267 -6.21 25.50 -9.62
CA GLN A 267 -5.95 25.09 -8.23
C GLN A 267 -5.66 23.60 -8.12
N VAL A 268 -6.39 22.75 -8.86
CA VAL A 268 -6.14 21.30 -8.90
C VAL A 268 -4.76 20.99 -9.48
N LEU A 269 -4.40 21.59 -10.61
CA LEU A 269 -3.07 21.38 -11.21
C LEU A 269 -1.94 21.86 -10.29
N GLU A 270 -2.10 23.02 -9.64
CA GLU A 270 -1.12 23.56 -8.69
C GLU A 270 -0.99 22.67 -7.44
N PHE A 271 -2.10 22.11 -6.96
CA PHE A 271 -2.09 21.17 -5.83
C PHE A 271 -1.32 19.89 -6.17
N ILE A 272 -1.56 19.30 -7.35
CA ILE A 272 -0.83 18.09 -7.77
C ILE A 272 0.66 18.43 -8.02
N ASN A 273 0.95 19.54 -8.70
CA ASN A 273 2.32 19.95 -9.03
C ASN A 273 3.16 20.31 -7.79
N SER A 274 2.57 20.85 -6.73
CA SER A 274 3.27 21.15 -5.48
C SER A 274 3.46 19.93 -4.58
N ASN A 275 2.96 18.77 -4.99
CA ASN A 275 2.98 17.53 -4.24
C ASN A 275 3.64 16.42 -5.05
N ASP A 276 4.97 16.36 -5.02
CA ASP A 276 5.72 15.30 -5.70
C ASP A 276 5.36 13.89 -5.21
N HIS A 277 4.68 13.73 -4.06
CA HIS A 277 4.17 12.46 -3.54
C HIS A 277 2.74 12.14 -4.01
N PHE A 278 2.10 12.94 -4.87
CA PHE A 278 0.70 12.73 -5.26
C PHE A 278 0.48 11.33 -5.86
N PHE A 279 1.39 10.89 -6.73
CA PHE A 279 1.29 9.61 -7.43
C PHE A 279 1.41 8.37 -6.51
N LEU A 280 1.91 8.51 -5.28
CA LEU A 280 1.96 7.39 -4.31
C LEU A 280 0.57 6.76 -4.10
N ASN A 281 -0.46 7.60 -4.06
CA ASN A 281 -1.85 7.16 -3.86
C ASN A 281 -2.47 6.50 -5.11
N LEU A 282 -1.75 6.49 -6.24
CA LEU A 282 -2.08 5.73 -7.44
C LEU A 282 -1.23 4.47 -7.57
N SER A 283 0.07 4.53 -7.21
CA SER A 283 0.97 3.38 -7.28
C SER A 283 0.63 2.29 -6.26
N MET A 284 0.25 2.67 -5.04
CA MET A 284 -0.14 1.72 -4.00
C MET A 284 -1.35 0.84 -4.39
N PRO A 285 -2.53 1.40 -4.77
CA PRO A 285 -3.65 0.57 -5.21
C PRO A 285 -3.35 -0.16 -6.52
N ALA A 286 -2.48 0.35 -7.40
CA ALA A 286 -2.02 -0.40 -8.56
C ALA A 286 -1.25 -1.67 -8.17
N ALA A 287 -0.37 -1.59 -7.16
CA ALA A 287 0.32 -2.75 -6.61
C ALA A 287 -0.65 -3.73 -5.93
N LYS A 288 -1.56 -3.24 -5.08
CA LYS A 288 -2.59 -4.08 -4.43
C LYS A 288 -3.44 -4.82 -5.47
N ALA A 289 -3.99 -4.11 -6.46
CA ALA A 289 -4.78 -4.72 -7.54
C ALA A 289 -3.99 -5.75 -8.36
N SER A 290 -2.66 -5.60 -8.44
CA SER A 290 -1.78 -6.56 -9.13
C SER A 290 -1.49 -7.81 -8.29
N LEU A 291 -1.46 -7.69 -6.96
CA LEU A 291 -1.21 -8.80 -6.03
C LEU A 291 -2.46 -9.64 -5.76
N MET A 292 -3.64 -9.01 -5.70
CA MET A 292 -4.91 -9.68 -5.37
C MET A 292 -5.20 -10.96 -6.16
N PRO A 293 -4.98 -11.04 -7.49
CA PRO A 293 -5.23 -12.27 -8.24
C PRO A 293 -4.34 -13.46 -7.83
N ALA A 294 -3.19 -13.19 -7.22
CA ALA A 294 -2.29 -14.23 -6.71
C ALA A 294 -2.66 -14.70 -5.30
N GLU A 295 -3.45 -13.91 -4.54
CA GLU A 295 -3.95 -14.30 -3.22
C GLU A 295 -4.71 -15.63 -3.32
N GLY A 296 -4.40 -16.56 -2.40
CA GLY A 296 -5.05 -17.87 -2.37
C GLY A 296 -4.60 -18.86 -3.45
N THR A 297 -3.52 -18.57 -4.19
CA THR A 297 -2.91 -19.56 -5.09
C THR A 297 -2.44 -20.77 -4.26
N LYS A 298 -3.13 -21.90 -4.43
CA LYS A 298 -2.95 -23.09 -3.57
C LYS A 298 -1.50 -23.57 -3.66
N GLY A 299 -0.84 -23.62 -2.50
CA GLY A 299 0.54 -24.09 -2.40
C GLY A 299 1.61 -23.04 -2.69
N SER A 300 1.22 -21.83 -3.07
CA SER A 300 2.17 -20.74 -3.25
C SER A 300 2.66 -20.20 -1.92
N THR A 301 3.93 -19.79 -1.89
CA THR A 301 4.60 -19.11 -0.79
C THR A 301 4.96 -17.66 -1.13
N VAL A 302 4.41 -17.12 -2.22
CA VAL A 302 4.57 -15.71 -2.60
C VAL A 302 3.81 -14.83 -1.62
N VAL A 303 4.46 -13.73 -1.17
CA VAL A 303 3.80 -12.73 -0.32
C VAL A 303 2.88 -11.86 -1.18
N THR A 304 1.65 -11.70 -0.73
CA THR A 304 0.57 -10.94 -1.39
C THR A 304 -0.04 -9.94 -0.45
#